data_AF-A0A139AD19-F1
#
_entry.id   AF-A0A139AD19-F1
#
_cell.length_a   1.000
_cell.length_b   1.000
_cell.length_c   1.000
_cell.angle_alpha   90.00
_cell.angle_beta   90.00
_cell.angle_gamma   90.00
#
_symmetry.space_group_name_H-M   'P 1'
#
loop_
_entity.id
_entity.type
_entity.pdbx_description
1 polymer ?
#
loop_
_entity_poly.entity_id
_entity_poly.type
_entity_poly.pdbx_seq_one_letter_code
_entity_poly.pdbx_strand_id
1 'polypeptide(L)'
;MMEGINKTYSEIMHTNEPFFSAAFFIGYHTHASNSQGVLSHTFNSALFSDVRVNGIPASEAFVNALIAAQYGVPVVLLTGDQALKDEVRSYARECGVFRRGKDGSVECAIVKESVGRTSVHTSEPS
;
A
#
# COMPACT_ATOMS: atom_id res chain seq x y z
N MET A 1 13.24 9.87 -11.95
CA MET A 1 11.79 10.20 -11.88
C MET A 1 11.13 9.57 -13.10
N MET A 2 10.04 8.82 -12.93
CA MET A 2 9.37 8.11 -14.03
C MET A 2 7.94 8.64 -14.14
N GLU A 3 7.63 9.37 -15.20
CA GLU A 3 6.34 10.03 -15.43
C GLU A 3 5.48 9.26 -16.45
N GLY A 4 4.18 9.56 -16.52
CA GLY A 4 3.27 8.99 -17.52
C GLY A 4 2.27 7.95 -17.00
N ILE A 5 1.15 7.83 -17.71
CA ILE A 5 0.07 6.86 -17.52
C ILE A 5 0.31 5.65 -18.45
N ASN A 6 -0.10 4.43 -18.06
CA ASN A 6 0.01 3.18 -18.86
C ASN A 6 1.37 2.43 -18.76
N LYS A 7 1.78 2.06 -17.55
CA LYS A 7 2.97 1.21 -17.27
C LYS A 7 2.53 -0.23 -16.98
N THR A 8 3.36 -1.22 -17.33
CA THR A 8 3.07 -2.67 -17.21
C THR A 8 2.68 -3.13 -15.79
N TYR A 9 3.10 -2.41 -14.75
CA TYR A 9 2.73 -2.67 -13.34
C TYR A 9 2.13 -1.44 -12.65
N SER A 10 1.54 -0.54 -13.44
CA SER A 10 0.96 0.75 -13.03
C SER A 10 1.87 1.58 -12.10
N GLU A 11 1.79 1.31 -10.81
CA GLU A 11 2.39 2.02 -9.68
C GLU A 11 3.73 1.46 -9.23
N ILE A 12 3.97 0.16 -9.43
CA ILE A 12 5.30 -0.41 -9.19
C ILE A 12 6.14 -0.24 -10.45
N MET A 13 7.39 0.17 -10.22
CA MET A 13 8.46 0.20 -11.21
C MET A 13 8.48 -1.04 -12.12
N HIS A 14 9.16 -0.90 -13.26
CA HIS A 14 9.63 -1.98 -14.14
C HIS A 14 10.32 -3.09 -13.31
N THR A 15 9.56 -4.07 -12.82
CA THR A 15 10.08 -5.18 -12.00
C THR A 15 10.94 -6.17 -12.81
N ASN A 16 11.17 -5.88 -14.10
CA ASN A 16 12.00 -6.69 -14.97
C ASN A 16 13.51 -6.40 -14.85
N GLU A 17 13.93 -5.50 -13.95
CA GLU A 17 15.35 -5.22 -13.69
C GLU A 17 15.84 -5.92 -12.40
N PRO A 18 16.85 -6.79 -12.46
CA PRO A 18 17.16 -7.74 -11.37
C PRO A 18 17.86 -7.17 -10.11
N PHE A 19 17.74 -5.87 -9.79
CA PHE A 19 18.66 -5.22 -8.83
C PHE A 19 18.04 -4.28 -7.77
N PHE A 20 16.77 -4.44 -7.38
CA PHE A 20 16.23 -3.65 -6.25
C PHE A 20 16.37 -4.39 -4.92
N SER A 21 17.06 -3.79 -3.95
CA SER A 21 17.21 -4.37 -2.61
C SER A 21 15.99 -4.13 -1.71
N ALA A 22 15.15 -3.15 -2.02
CA ALA A 22 13.95 -2.80 -1.27
C ALA A 22 13.00 -1.89 -2.08
N ALA A 23 11.74 -1.83 -1.66
CA ALA A 23 10.74 -0.89 -2.17
C ALA A 23 10.20 0.02 -1.04
N PHE A 24 9.93 1.28 -1.39
CA PHE A 24 9.24 2.24 -0.52
C PHE A 24 7.89 2.60 -1.14
N PHE A 25 6.83 2.51 -0.34
CA PHE A 25 5.47 2.84 -0.74
C PHE A 25 5.09 4.18 -0.14
N ILE A 26 4.92 5.20 -0.99
CA ILE A 26 4.72 6.59 -0.55
C ILE A 26 3.30 7.06 -0.86
N GLY A 27 2.60 7.60 0.15
CA GLY A 27 1.30 8.25 -0.03
C GLY A 27 0.10 7.31 -0.23
N TYR A 28 0.21 6.05 0.20
CA TYR A 28 -0.86 5.06 0.03
C TYR A 28 -2.06 5.33 0.95
N HIS A 29 -3.17 4.67 0.64
CA HIS A 29 -4.43 4.70 1.40
C HIS A 29 -5.06 3.31 1.51
N THR A 30 -6.06 3.20 2.36
CA THR A 30 -6.81 1.96 2.64
C THR A 30 -7.61 1.46 1.44
N HIS A 31 -8.02 0.18 1.49
CA HIS A 31 -8.87 -0.43 0.47
C HIS A 31 -10.25 0.23 0.37
N ALA A 32 -10.92 0.06 -0.78
CA ALA A 32 -12.18 0.75 -1.11
C ALA A 32 -13.31 0.58 -0.09
N SER A 33 -13.42 -0.61 0.51
CA SER A 33 -14.44 -0.93 1.51
C SER A 33 -14.08 -0.51 2.95
N ASN A 34 -12.89 0.04 3.21
CA ASN A 34 -12.53 0.56 4.53
C ASN A 34 -13.00 2.02 4.68
N SER A 35 -13.91 2.27 5.62
CA SER A 35 -14.46 3.61 5.87
C SER A 35 -13.62 4.48 6.80
N GLN A 36 -12.57 3.92 7.42
CA GLN A 36 -11.74 4.61 8.41
C GLN A 36 -10.56 5.35 7.77
N GLY A 37 -10.14 4.97 6.56
CA GLY A 37 -9.06 5.65 5.86
C GLY A 37 -9.52 6.92 5.14
N VAL A 38 -8.58 7.82 4.89
CA VAL A 38 -8.82 8.99 4.04
C VAL A 38 -8.63 8.58 2.58
N LEU A 39 -9.54 9.05 1.72
CA LEU A 39 -9.57 8.77 0.28
C LEU A 39 -9.54 7.27 -0.05
N SER A 40 -10.13 6.41 0.79
CA SER A 40 -10.13 4.96 0.61
C SER A 40 -10.66 4.52 -0.75
N HIS A 41 -9.83 3.90 -1.57
CA HIS A 41 -10.22 3.31 -2.84
C HIS A 41 -9.19 2.27 -3.26
N THR A 42 -9.55 1.51 -4.29
CA THR A 42 -8.63 0.59 -4.95
C THR A 42 -8.79 0.76 -6.46
N PHE A 43 -7.75 1.26 -7.13
CA PHE A 43 -7.67 1.55 -8.55
C PHE A 43 -8.71 2.57 -9.06
N ASN A 44 -9.85 2.09 -9.54
CA ASN A 44 -10.87 2.94 -10.14
C ASN A 44 -12.22 2.71 -9.49
N SER A 45 -12.60 3.62 -8.60
CA SER A 45 -13.87 3.59 -7.86
C SER A 45 -15.10 3.73 -8.75
N ALA A 46 -14.97 4.17 -10.00
CA ALA A 46 -16.09 4.20 -10.96
C ALA A 46 -16.36 2.82 -11.58
N LEU A 47 -15.39 1.90 -11.55
CA LEU A 47 -15.49 0.57 -12.15
C LEU A 47 -15.69 -0.52 -11.09
N PHE A 48 -15.09 -0.35 -9.91
CA PHE A 48 -15.11 -1.37 -8.86
C PHE A 48 -15.48 -0.76 -7.52
N SER A 49 -16.37 -1.43 -6.78
CA SER A 49 -16.71 -1.09 -5.41
C SER A 49 -15.79 -1.77 -4.39
N ASP A 50 -15.18 -2.90 -4.75
CA ASP A 50 -14.27 -3.67 -3.91
C ASP A 50 -13.35 -4.51 -4.80
N VAL A 51 -12.11 -4.69 -4.36
CA VAL A 51 -11.14 -5.59 -4.99
C VAL A 51 -10.66 -6.54 -3.91
N ARG A 52 -10.59 -7.84 -4.23
CA ARG A 52 -10.19 -8.87 -3.26
C ARG A 52 -9.10 -9.77 -3.81
N VAL A 53 -8.14 -10.11 -2.97
CA VAL A 53 -7.16 -11.17 -3.23
C VAL A 53 -7.47 -12.32 -2.28
N ASN A 54 -7.78 -13.50 -2.83
CA ASN A 54 -8.16 -14.68 -2.05
C ASN A 54 -9.29 -14.40 -1.02
N GLY A 55 -10.27 -13.58 -1.41
CA GLY A 55 -11.41 -13.21 -0.57
C GLY A 55 -11.14 -12.07 0.42
N ILE A 56 -9.89 -11.61 0.56
CA ILE A 56 -9.47 -10.53 1.46
C ILE A 56 -9.54 -9.19 0.72
N PRO A 57 -10.26 -8.17 1.23
CA PRO A 57 -10.27 -6.83 0.65
C PRO A 57 -8.86 -6.27 0.48
N ALA A 58 -8.56 -5.77 -0.72
CA ALA A 58 -7.23 -5.41 -1.13
C ALA A 58 -7.11 -3.91 -1.40
N SER A 59 -6.14 -3.28 -0.74
CA SER A 59 -5.64 -1.96 -1.12
C SER A 59 -4.63 -2.11 -2.27
N GLU A 60 -4.36 -1.00 -2.96
CA GLU A 60 -3.28 -0.96 -3.95
C GLU A 60 -1.94 -1.34 -3.31
N ALA A 61 -1.70 -0.91 -2.07
CA ALA A 61 -0.53 -1.31 -1.29
C ALA A 61 -0.42 -2.84 -1.19
N PHE A 62 -1.52 -3.54 -0.95
CA PHE A 62 -1.49 -5.00 -0.84
C PHE A 62 -1.18 -5.68 -2.19
N VAL A 63 -1.86 -5.27 -3.26
CA VAL A 63 -1.61 -5.81 -4.61
C VAL A 63 -0.17 -5.56 -5.03
N ASN A 64 0.33 -4.35 -4.78
CA ASN A 64 1.69 -3.95 -5.08
C ASN A 64 2.70 -4.75 -4.23
N ALA A 65 2.43 -4.99 -2.95
CA ALA A 65 3.32 -5.79 -2.11
C ALA A 65 3.41 -7.26 -2.59
N LEU A 66 2.34 -7.83 -3.13
CA LEU A 66 2.35 -9.16 -3.74
C LEU A 66 3.23 -9.19 -5.00
N ILE A 67 3.12 -8.16 -5.84
CA ILE A 67 3.98 -8.01 -7.02
C ILE A 67 5.44 -7.89 -6.57
N ALA A 68 5.77 -7.03 -5.61
CA ALA A 68 7.13 -6.88 -5.10
C ALA A 68 7.68 -8.20 -4.53
N ALA A 69 6.86 -8.97 -3.81
CA ALA A 69 7.21 -10.28 -3.27
C ALA A 69 7.52 -11.32 -4.37
N GLN A 70 6.79 -11.29 -5.50
CA GLN A 70 7.06 -12.15 -6.66
C GLN A 70 8.47 -11.95 -7.23
N TYR A 71 9.04 -10.75 -7.09
CA TYR A 71 10.40 -10.41 -7.51
C TYR A 71 11.43 -10.46 -6.38
N GLY A 72 11.04 -10.92 -5.19
CA GLY A 72 11.93 -10.99 -4.02
C GLY A 72 12.34 -9.62 -3.45
N VAL A 73 11.62 -8.56 -3.81
CA VAL A 73 11.90 -7.19 -3.33
C VAL A 73 11.07 -6.90 -2.07
N PRO A 74 11.70 -6.72 -0.90
CA PRO A 74 10.96 -6.42 0.32
C PRO A 74 10.44 -4.98 0.32
N VAL A 75 9.17 -4.78 0.69
CA VAL A 75 8.64 -3.45 1.03
C VAL A 75 9.08 -3.11 2.45
N VAL A 76 9.91 -2.08 2.61
CA VAL A 76 10.52 -1.75 3.91
C VAL A 76 9.97 -0.46 4.53
N LEU A 77 9.37 0.41 3.71
CA LEU A 77 8.71 1.62 4.15
C LEU A 77 7.34 1.73 3.48
N LEU A 78 6.34 2.10 4.26
CA LEU A 78 5.02 2.48 3.80
C LEU A 78 4.59 3.78 4.49
N THR A 79 4.09 4.74 3.72
CA THR A 79 3.58 6.01 4.26
C THR A 79 2.13 6.21 3.87
N GLY A 80 1.32 6.70 4.81
CA GLY A 80 -0.11 6.87 4.65
C GLY A 80 -0.76 7.33 5.95
N ASP A 81 -1.97 6.84 6.21
CA ASP A 81 -2.70 7.11 7.45
C ASP A 81 -2.62 5.96 8.47
N GLN A 82 -3.18 6.18 9.65
CA GLN A 82 -3.24 5.19 10.72
C GLN A 82 -4.09 3.97 10.34
N ALA A 83 -5.17 4.17 9.58
CA ALA A 83 -6.04 3.08 9.14
C ALA A 83 -5.32 2.12 8.17
N LEU A 84 -4.53 2.65 7.24
CA LEU A 84 -3.71 1.86 6.33
C LEU A 84 -2.65 1.06 7.09
N LYS A 85 -2.03 1.64 8.13
CA LYS A 85 -1.08 0.90 8.97
C LYS A 85 -1.72 -0.33 9.60
N ASP A 86 -2.97 -0.23 10.04
CA ASP A 86 -3.68 -1.37 10.62
C ASP A 86 -4.09 -2.42 9.59
N GLU A 87 -4.48 -2.01 8.38
CA GLU A 87 -4.67 -2.94 7.25
C GLU A 87 -3.40 -3.72 6.90
N VAL A 88 -2.28 -3.01 6.75
CA VAL A 88 -0.98 -3.60 6.43
C VAL A 88 -0.56 -4.62 7.46
N ARG A 89 -0.83 -4.36 8.74
CA ARG A 89 -0.61 -5.33 9.82
C ARG A 89 -1.51 -6.56 9.68
N SER A 90 -2.76 -6.40 9.22
CA SER A 90 -3.62 -7.55 8.94
C SER A 90 -3.10 -8.37 7.78
N TYR A 91 -2.70 -7.74 6.67
CA TYR A 91 -2.10 -8.43 5.53
C TYR A 91 -0.83 -9.18 5.91
N ALA A 92 0.00 -8.62 6.80
CA ALA A 92 1.19 -9.30 7.29
C ALA A 92 0.86 -10.57 8.11
N ARG A 93 -0.22 -10.54 8.89
CA ARG A 93 -0.68 -11.69 9.69
C ARG A 93 -1.39 -12.75 8.84
N GLU A 94 -2.29 -12.33 7.96
CA GLU A 94 -3.21 -13.20 7.24
C GLU A 94 -2.61 -13.73 5.94
N CYS A 95 -1.81 -12.92 5.25
CA CYS A 95 -1.31 -13.21 3.90
C CYS A 95 0.21 -13.42 3.86
N GLY A 96 0.93 -13.12 4.94
CA GLY A 96 2.39 -13.25 4.99
C GLY A 96 3.18 -12.25 4.14
N VAL A 97 2.53 -11.19 3.64
CA VAL A 97 3.17 -10.08 2.90
C VAL A 97 3.69 -8.99 3.85
N PHE A 98 4.39 -7.97 3.33
CA PHE A 98 4.97 -6.88 4.14
C PHE A 98 5.96 -7.33 5.23
N ARG A 99 6.54 -8.52 5.06
CA ARG A 99 7.60 -9.04 5.93
C ARG A 99 8.96 -8.63 5.37
N ARG A 100 9.76 -7.94 6.18
CA ARG A 100 11.17 -7.66 5.94
C ARG A 100 11.99 -8.83 6.51
N GLY A 101 12.39 -9.78 5.66
CA GLY A 101 13.17 -10.94 6.11
C GLY A 101 12.36 -11.92 6.99
N LYS A 102 13.02 -12.64 7.90
CA LYS A 102 12.38 -13.68 8.74
C LYS A 102 11.50 -13.11 9.86
N ASP A 103 11.72 -11.85 10.24
CA ASP A 103 11.39 -11.32 11.57
C ASP A 103 10.99 -9.82 11.60
N GLY A 104 11.22 -9.04 10.54
CA GLY A 104 10.85 -7.61 10.52
C GLY A 104 9.49 -7.34 9.87
N SER A 105 8.68 -6.46 10.44
CA SER A 105 7.54 -5.85 9.73
C SER A 105 7.98 -4.66 8.89
N VAL A 106 7.23 -4.32 7.85
CA VAL A 106 7.36 -3.02 7.16
C VAL A 106 7.27 -1.86 8.17
N GLU A 107 8.08 -0.82 7.96
CA GLU A 107 7.97 0.42 8.73
C GLU A 107 6.83 1.27 8.17
N CYS A 108 5.88 1.65 9.04
CA CYS A 108 4.75 2.49 8.64
C CYS A 108 4.89 3.89 9.24
N ALA A 109 5.12 4.90 8.39
CA ALA A 109 5.08 6.30 8.77
C ALA A 109 3.67 6.88 8.54
N ILE A 110 3.03 7.30 9.63
CA ILE A 110 1.74 7.99 9.57
C ILE A 110 2.02 9.45 9.29
N VAL A 111 1.66 9.93 8.11
CA VAL A 111 1.87 11.32 7.67
C VAL A 111 0.61 12.18 7.77
N LYS A 112 -0.54 11.52 8.01
CA LYS A 112 -1.86 12.13 8.19
C LYS A 112 -2.71 11.19 9.04
N GLU A 113 -3.50 11.74 9.94
CA GLU A 113 -4.44 10.98 10.74
C GLU A 113 -5.84 11.16 10.16
N SER A 114 -6.45 10.09 9.65
CA SER A 114 -7.81 10.11 9.11
C SER A 114 -8.82 10.40 10.22
N VAL A 115 -9.72 11.36 9.97
CA VAL A 115 -10.92 11.62 10.78
C VAL A 115 -12.15 11.04 10.07
N GLY A 116 -12.09 10.96 8.74
CA GLY A 116 -13.09 10.33 7.88
C GLY A 116 -12.59 10.28 6.44
N ARG A 117 -13.41 9.72 5.55
CA ARG A 117 -13.04 9.48 4.15
C ARG A 117 -12.47 10.71 3.41
N THR A 118 -12.84 11.92 3.81
CA THR A 118 -12.44 13.15 3.13
C THR A 118 -11.79 14.18 4.05
N SER A 119 -11.33 13.77 5.24
CA SER A 119 -10.74 14.71 6.21
C SER A 119 -9.63 14.06 7.03
N VAL A 120 -8.59 14.84 7.32
CA VAL A 120 -7.41 14.42 8.08
C VAL A 120 -6.94 15.52 9.02
N HIS A 121 -6.24 15.11 10.07
CA HIS A 121 -5.26 15.94 10.78
C HIS A 121 -3.88 15.71 10.18
N THR A 122 -3.19 16.78 9.80
CA THR A 122 -1.81 16.73 9.29
C THR A 122 -0.90 17.48 10.24
N SER A 123 0.29 16.94 10.51
CA SER A 123 1.35 17.73 11.14
C SER A 123 1.90 18.75 10.14
N GLU A 124 2.29 19.93 10.64
CA GLU A 124 3.01 20.92 9.83
C GLU A 124 4.32 20.31 9.29
N PRO A 125 4.72 20.62 8.04
CA PRO A 125 6.04 20.27 7.54
C PRO A 125 7.12 20.98 8.40
N SER A 126 8.02 20.20 9.00
CA SER A 126 9.16 20.71 9.79
C SER A 126 10.28 21.28 8.94
#